data_AF-A0A6A5VY18-F1
#
_entry.id   AF-A0A6A5VY18-F1
#
_cell.length_a   1.000
_cell.length_b   1.000
_cell.length_c   1.000
_cell.angle_alpha   90.00
_cell.angle_beta   90.00
_cell.angle_gamma   90.00
#
_symmetry.space_group_name_H-M   'P 1'
#
loop_
_entity.id
_entity.type
_entity.pdbx_description
1 polymer ?
#
loop_
_entity_poly.entity_id
_entity_poly.type
_entity_poly.pdbx_seq_one_letter_code
_entity_poly.pdbx_strand_id
1 'polypeptide(L)'
;LIEAGADVNFTDVNDQNMLARAIRESKTDAVAALIAKGANVTSADRFGATPLHRAARLGNVQIATELVDKGADIEMGDKGGHTALHIACIYAPLDMVHFLIERSADLESLSEKKKSPIMLAGEHKREDVVQILLEYGAGV
;
A
#
# COMPACT_ATOMS: atom_id res chain seq x y z
N LEU A 1 -22.29 9.51 7.30
CA LEU A 1 -23.25 9.45 6.17
C LEU A 1 -22.71 10.31 5.06
N ILE A 2 -22.52 9.75 3.87
CA ILE A 2 -22.39 10.57 2.64
C ILE A 2 -23.82 10.96 2.29
N GLU A 3 -24.19 12.21 2.56
CA GLU A 3 -25.44 12.77 2.06
C GLU A 3 -25.45 12.74 0.53
N ALA A 4 -26.63 12.56 -0.05
CA ALA A 4 -26.84 12.44 -1.48
C ALA A 4 -26.34 13.72 -2.20
N GLY A 5 -25.11 13.69 -2.71
CA GLY A 5 -24.51 14.79 -3.46
C GLY A 5 -23.04 15.09 -3.14
N ALA A 6 -22.46 14.55 -2.06
CA ALA A 6 -21.04 14.75 -1.81
C ALA A 6 -20.19 13.87 -2.74
N ASP A 7 -19.27 14.50 -3.49
CA ASP A 7 -18.28 13.79 -4.29
C ASP A 7 -17.41 12.91 -3.37
N VAL A 8 -17.45 11.60 -3.59
CA VAL A 8 -16.70 10.60 -2.80
C VAL A 8 -15.18 10.83 -2.88
N ASN A 9 -14.73 11.50 -3.95
CA ASN A 9 -13.33 11.82 -4.21
C ASN A 9 -12.90 13.19 -3.69
N PHE A 10 -13.81 13.95 -3.06
CA PHE A 10 -13.48 15.24 -2.45
C PHE A 10 -12.34 15.07 -1.43
N THR A 11 -11.33 15.94 -1.55
CA THR A 11 -10.20 16.03 -0.63
C THR A 11 -10.39 17.21 0.33
N ASP A 12 -10.07 17.00 1.60
CA ASP A 12 -9.99 18.09 2.57
C ASP A 12 -8.75 18.99 2.35
N VAL A 13 -8.58 20.01 3.20
CA VAL A 13 -7.45 20.96 3.13
C VAL A 13 -6.06 20.31 3.34
N ASN A 14 -5.99 19.04 3.71
CA ASN A 14 -4.76 18.26 3.87
C ASN A 14 -4.56 17.23 2.74
N ASP A 15 -5.27 17.39 1.63
CA ASP A 15 -5.31 16.45 0.50
C ASP A 15 -5.84 15.06 0.90
N GLN A 16 -6.58 14.93 2.00
CA GLN A 16 -7.15 13.65 2.44
C GLN A 16 -8.55 13.49 1.86
N ASN A 17 -8.73 12.50 0.99
CA ASN A 17 -10.07 12.07 0.57
C ASN A 17 -10.70 11.12 1.60
N MET A 18 -12.01 10.88 1.47
CA MET A 18 -12.75 10.02 2.40
C MET A 18 -12.18 8.59 2.48
N LEU A 19 -11.69 8.07 1.36
CA LEU A 19 -11.07 6.75 1.28
C LEU A 19 -9.78 6.68 2.12
N ALA A 20 -8.88 7.65 1.96
CA ALA A 20 -7.63 7.72 2.72
C ALA A 20 -7.88 7.78 4.23
N ARG A 21 -8.93 8.51 4.66
CA ARG A 21 -9.34 8.54 6.07
C ARG A 21 -9.88 7.20 6.56
N ALA A 22 -10.74 6.53 5.78
CA ALA A 22 -11.26 5.21 6.13
C ALA A 22 -10.15 4.16 6.25
N ILE A 23 -9.16 4.20 5.36
CA ILE A 23 -7.97 3.33 5.41
C ILE A 23 -7.14 3.62 6.66
N ARG A 24 -6.87 4.89 6.96
CA ARG A 24 -6.11 5.29 8.16
C ARG A 24 -6.77 4.84 9.45
N GLU A 25 -8.10 4.81 9.48
CA GLU A 25 -8.89 4.34 10.61
C GLU A 25 -9.12 2.82 10.58
N SER A 26 -8.57 2.09 9.60
CA SER A 26 -8.74 0.65 9.38
C SER A 26 -10.20 0.20 9.34
N LYS A 27 -11.10 1.05 8.82
CA LYS A 27 -12.53 0.77 8.71
C LYS A 27 -12.84 0.04 7.41
N THR A 28 -12.63 -1.28 7.38
CA THR A 28 -12.79 -2.08 6.15
C THR A 28 -14.17 -1.92 5.50
N ASP A 29 -15.26 -1.95 6.27
CA ASP A 29 -16.62 -1.78 5.73
C ASP A 29 -16.81 -0.41 5.06
N ALA A 30 -16.20 0.64 5.65
CA ALA A 30 -16.26 1.99 5.09
C ALA A 30 -15.42 2.07 3.81
N VAL A 31 -14.25 1.42 3.77
CA VAL A 31 -13.43 1.32 2.57
C VAL A 31 -14.20 0.64 1.44
N ALA A 32 -14.76 -0.54 1.68
CA ALA A 32 -15.55 -1.28 0.69
C ALA A 32 -16.74 -0.45 0.19
N ALA A 33 -17.48 0.20 1.09
CA ALA A 33 -18.61 1.06 0.72
C ALA A 33 -18.19 2.30 -0.09
N LEU A 34 -17.04 2.91 0.22
CA LEU A 34 -16.51 4.06 -0.52
C LEU A 34 -16.07 3.65 -1.92
N ILE A 35 -15.35 2.53 -2.04
CA ILE A 35 -14.93 2.00 -3.34
C ILE A 35 -16.14 1.61 -4.20
N ALA A 36 -17.16 0.98 -3.62
CA ALA A 36 -18.42 0.68 -4.30
C ALA A 36 -19.17 1.94 -4.80
N LYS A 37 -18.93 3.10 -4.18
CA LYS A 37 -19.45 4.41 -4.59
C LYS A 37 -18.55 5.15 -5.59
N GLY A 38 -17.46 4.54 -6.07
CA GLY A 38 -16.55 5.14 -7.04
C GLY A 38 -15.42 5.96 -6.42
N ALA A 39 -15.01 5.67 -5.18
CA ALA A 39 -13.80 6.24 -4.62
C ALA A 39 -12.57 5.84 -5.45
N ASN A 40 -11.70 6.80 -5.72
CA ASN A 40 -10.50 6.62 -6.49
C ASN A 40 -9.44 5.89 -5.66
N VAL A 41 -9.14 4.65 -6.04
CA VAL A 41 -8.16 3.77 -5.38
C VAL A 41 -6.72 4.06 -5.79
N THR A 42 -6.48 4.90 -6.79
CA THR A 42 -5.15 5.24 -7.30
C THR A 42 -4.69 6.65 -6.96
N SER A 43 -5.57 7.48 -6.35
CA SER A 43 -5.23 8.84 -5.93
C SER A 43 -4.04 8.87 -4.97
N ALA A 44 -2.92 9.42 -5.43
CA ALA A 44 -1.76 9.67 -4.61
C ALA A 44 -1.90 10.98 -3.82
N ASP A 45 -1.42 10.99 -2.58
CA ASP A 45 -1.31 12.23 -1.80
C ASP A 45 -0.08 13.07 -2.19
N ARG A 46 0.16 14.18 -1.48
CA ARG A 46 1.31 15.06 -1.73
C ARG A 46 2.68 14.39 -1.63
N PHE A 47 2.78 13.18 -1.06
CA PHE A 47 4.01 12.40 -0.98
C PHE A 47 4.08 11.29 -2.04
N GLY A 48 3.11 11.23 -2.96
CA GLY A 48 3.00 10.15 -3.94
C GLY A 48 2.39 8.87 -3.35
N ALA A 49 1.99 8.86 -2.07
CA ALA A 49 1.49 7.65 -1.44
C ALA A 49 0.04 7.39 -1.87
N THR A 50 -0.18 6.25 -2.51
CA THR A 50 -1.52 5.74 -2.87
C THR A 50 -2.21 5.05 -1.67
N PRO A 51 -3.52 4.76 -1.77
CA PRO A 51 -4.22 3.89 -0.84
C PRO A 51 -3.48 2.58 -0.52
N LEU A 52 -2.85 1.95 -1.51
CA LEU A 52 -2.16 0.68 -1.31
C LEU A 52 -0.90 0.84 -0.45
N HIS A 53 -0.13 1.93 -0.60
CA HIS A 53 0.98 2.26 0.31
C HIS A 53 0.50 2.40 1.76
N ARG A 54 -0.65 3.04 1.97
CA ARG A 54 -1.24 3.22 3.30
C ARG A 54 -1.69 1.89 3.89
N ALA A 55 -2.35 1.04 3.10
CA ALA A 55 -2.77 -0.30 3.52
C ALA A 55 -1.56 -1.18 3.87
N ALA A 56 -0.52 -1.16 3.03
CA ALA A 56 0.73 -1.88 3.26
C ALA A 56 1.37 -1.45 4.57
N ARG A 57 1.54 -0.14 4.82
CA ARG A 57 2.11 0.37 6.09
C ARG A 57 1.31 -0.07 7.32
N LEU A 58 -0.01 -0.16 7.20
CA LEU A 58 -0.90 -0.58 8.29
C LEU A 58 -0.97 -2.11 8.44
N GLY A 59 -0.44 -2.88 7.49
CA GLY A 59 -0.55 -4.33 7.47
C GLY A 59 -1.97 -4.86 7.20
N ASN A 60 -2.89 -4.04 6.70
CA ASN A 60 -4.28 -4.44 6.50
C ASN A 60 -4.48 -5.12 5.15
N VAL A 61 -4.30 -6.45 5.12
CA VAL A 61 -4.41 -7.29 3.91
C VAL A 61 -5.81 -7.23 3.30
N GLN A 62 -6.86 -7.11 4.13
CA GLN A 62 -8.24 -7.04 3.62
C GLN A 62 -8.46 -5.77 2.80
N ILE A 63 -8.00 -4.62 3.30
CA ILE A 63 -8.04 -3.36 2.55
C ILE A 63 -7.16 -3.45 1.30
N ALA A 64 -5.95 -3.99 1.41
CA ALA A 64 -5.05 -4.12 0.27
C ALA A 64 -5.66 -5.00 -0.83
N THR A 65 -6.36 -6.08 -0.45
CA THR A 65 -7.10 -6.96 -1.37
C THR A 65 -8.17 -6.16 -2.14
N GLU A 66 -9.03 -5.42 -1.45
CA GLU A 66 -10.06 -4.60 -2.08
C GLU A 66 -9.48 -3.54 -3.03
N LEU A 67 -8.35 -2.93 -2.67
CA LEU A 67 -7.69 -1.94 -3.51
C LEU A 67 -7.12 -2.56 -4.79
N VAL A 68 -6.39 -3.67 -4.66
CA VAL A 68 -5.78 -4.37 -5.81
C VAL A 68 -6.87 -4.92 -6.74
N ASP A 69 -7.93 -5.53 -6.19
CA ASP A 69 -9.05 -6.06 -6.98
C ASP A 69 -9.84 -4.96 -7.72
N LYS A 70 -9.63 -3.70 -7.33
CA LYS A 70 -10.25 -2.52 -7.94
C LYS A 70 -9.26 -1.69 -8.77
N GLY A 71 -8.10 -2.26 -9.07
CA GLY A 71 -7.12 -1.71 -10.01
C GLY A 71 -6.08 -0.80 -9.39
N ALA A 72 -5.83 -0.88 -8.08
CA ALA A 72 -4.63 -0.28 -7.51
C ALA A 72 -3.38 -0.95 -8.08
N ASP A 73 -2.45 -0.14 -8.58
CA ASP A 73 -1.17 -0.60 -9.11
C ASP A 73 -0.22 -0.93 -7.97
N ILE A 74 0.28 -2.17 -7.96
CA ILE A 74 1.19 -2.73 -6.95
C ILE A 74 2.59 -2.11 -7.08
N GLU A 75 2.99 -1.78 -8.30
CA GLU A 75 4.31 -1.25 -8.64
C GLU A 75 4.35 0.28 -8.64
N MET A 76 3.24 0.94 -8.30
CA MET A 76 3.22 2.38 -8.15
C MET A 76 4.21 2.78 -7.04
N GLY A 77 5.21 3.57 -7.40
CA GLY A 77 6.14 4.16 -6.45
C GLY A 77 5.62 5.47 -5.86
N ASP A 78 5.86 5.70 -4.58
CA ASP A 78 5.72 7.03 -3.97
C ASP A 78 6.81 8.01 -4.48
N LYS A 79 6.84 9.24 -3.95
CA LYS A 79 7.86 10.23 -4.36
C LYS A 79 9.30 9.82 -4.04
N GLY A 80 9.53 8.82 -3.19
CA GLY A 80 10.84 8.24 -2.95
C GLY A 80 11.09 6.97 -3.77
N GLY A 81 10.19 6.63 -4.70
CA GLY A 81 10.23 5.41 -5.49
C GLY A 81 9.89 4.14 -4.70
N HIS A 82 9.37 4.26 -3.48
CA HIS A 82 8.99 3.07 -2.70
C HIS A 82 7.66 2.55 -3.20
N THR A 83 7.61 1.27 -3.59
CA THR A 83 6.36 0.56 -3.86
C THR A 83 5.69 0.11 -2.55
N ALA A 84 4.50 -0.49 -2.65
CA ALA A 84 3.83 -1.09 -1.49
C ALA A 84 4.72 -2.16 -0.80
N LEU A 85 5.48 -2.95 -1.57
CA LEU A 85 6.36 -3.99 -1.03
C LEU A 85 7.53 -3.39 -0.23
N HIS A 86 8.14 -2.30 -0.72
CA HIS A 86 9.17 -1.57 0.03
C HIS A 86 8.66 -1.14 1.42
N ILE A 87 7.44 -0.57 1.47
CA ILE A 87 6.83 -0.14 2.74
C ILE A 87 6.52 -1.35 3.63
N ALA A 88 5.97 -2.43 3.07
CA ALA A 88 5.63 -3.63 3.83
C ALA A 88 6.87 -4.27 4.47
N CYS A 89 7.99 -4.30 3.73
CA CYS A 89 9.25 -4.84 4.21
C CYS A 89 9.83 -4.09 5.41
N ILE A 90 9.46 -2.82 5.60
CA ILE A 90 9.89 -2.03 6.76
C ILE A 90 8.91 -2.16 7.93
N TYR A 91 7.60 -2.03 7.67
CA TYR A 91 6.63 -1.73 8.73
C TYR A 91 5.54 -2.79 8.94
N ALA A 92 5.30 -3.69 7.98
CA ALA A 92 4.09 -4.51 7.96
C ALA A 92 4.30 -5.93 8.52
N PRO A 93 3.25 -6.57 9.08
CA PRO A 93 3.27 -8.00 9.38
C PRO A 93 3.58 -8.86 8.15
N LEU A 94 4.06 -10.08 8.37
CA LEU A 94 4.46 -11.01 7.30
C LEU A 94 3.34 -11.31 6.31
N ASP A 95 2.09 -11.38 6.77
CA ASP A 95 0.92 -11.62 5.91
C ASP A 95 0.78 -10.57 4.81
N MET A 96 1.13 -9.31 5.08
CA MET A 96 1.12 -8.25 4.06
C MET A 96 2.25 -8.42 3.06
N VAL A 97 3.43 -8.87 3.51
CA VAL A 97 4.55 -9.16 2.62
C VAL A 97 4.18 -10.32 1.69
N HIS A 98 3.67 -11.43 2.25
CA HIS A 98 3.19 -12.56 1.46
C HIS A 98 2.12 -12.15 0.45
N PHE A 99 1.10 -11.40 0.89
CA PHE A 99 0.05 -10.91 0.02
C PHE A 99 0.60 -10.13 -1.20
N LEU A 100 1.55 -9.22 -0.98
CA LEU A 100 2.12 -8.44 -2.08
C LEU A 100 2.95 -9.31 -3.03
N ILE A 101 3.74 -10.25 -2.51
CA ILE A 101 4.51 -11.20 -3.33
C ILE A 101 3.56 -12.11 -4.14
N GLU A 102 2.50 -12.63 -3.52
CA GLU A 102 1.47 -13.45 -4.17
C GLU A 102 0.69 -12.68 -5.24
N ARG A 103 0.62 -11.36 -5.12
CA ARG A 103 0.09 -10.46 -6.16
C ARG A 103 1.16 -10.00 -7.15
N SER A 104 2.28 -10.72 -7.24
CA SER A 104 3.37 -10.52 -8.19
C SER A 104 4.12 -9.20 -8.04
N ALA A 105 4.27 -8.70 -6.81
CA ALA A 105 5.12 -7.54 -6.55
C ALA A 105 6.58 -7.80 -6.97
N ASP A 106 7.23 -6.82 -7.60
CA ASP A 106 8.62 -6.92 -8.02
C ASP A 106 9.58 -6.85 -6.81
N LEU A 107 10.26 -7.98 -6.56
CA LEU A 107 11.22 -8.14 -5.46
C LEU A 107 12.52 -7.36 -5.68
N GLU A 108 12.82 -6.99 -6.94
CA GLU A 108 14.04 -6.30 -7.37
C GLU A 108 13.81 -4.81 -7.63
N SER A 109 12.58 -4.32 -7.47
CA SER A 109 12.23 -2.92 -7.64
C SER A 109 13.15 -2.02 -6.79
N LEU A 110 13.55 -0.88 -7.32
CA LEU A 110 14.49 0.03 -6.66
C LEU A 110 13.83 1.37 -6.33
N SER A 111 13.91 1.78 -5.07
CA SER A 111 13.61 3.15 -4.68
C SER A 111 14.56 4.16 -5.32
N GLU A 112 14.26 5.46 -5.18
CA GLU A 112 15.15 6.53 -5.65
C GLU A 112 16.55 6.44 -5.04
N LYS A 113 16.65 5.90 -3.83
CA LYS A 113 17.93 5.68 -3.12
C LYS A 113 18.63 4.37 -3.51
N LYS A 114 18.17 3.70 -4.58
CA LYS A 114 18.71 2.42 -5.06
C LYS A 114 18.65 1.32 -3.99
N LYS A 115 17.55 1.29 -3.23
CA LYS A 115 17.29 0.26 -2.22
C LYS A 115 16.19 -0.64 -2.73
N SER A 116 16.44 -1.95 -2.77
CA SER A 116 15.43 -2.96 -3.01
C SER A 116 14.65 -3.29 -1.73
N PRO A 117 13.48 -3.95 -1.83
CA PRO A 117 12.72 -4.43 -0.67
C PRO A 117 13.56 -5.22 0.34
N ILE A 118 14.43 -6.14 -0.12
CA ILE A 118 15.28 -6.94 0.77
C ILE A 118 16.36 -6.10 1.47
N MET A 119 16.95 -5.12 0.78
CA MET A 119 17.90 -4.19 1.41
C MET A 119 17.23 -3.39 2.53
N LEU A 120 16.01 -2.91 2.30
CA LEU A 120 15.25 -2.18 3.32
C LEU A 120 14.87 -3.07 4.52
N ALA A 121 14.46 -4.32 4.27
CA ALA A 121 14.20 -5.29 5.34
C ALA A 121 15.47 -5.52 6.20
N GLY A 122 16.63 -5.70 5.56
CA GLY A 122 17.92 -5.86 6.24
C GLY A 122 18.33 -4.62 7.05
N GLU A 123 18.21 -3.42 6.50
CA GLU A 123 18.50 -2.15 7.20
C GLU A 123 17.63 -1.95 8.45
N HIS A 124 16.39 -2.46 8.41
CA HIS A 124 15.45 -2.38 9.54
C HIS A 124 15.45 -3.63 10.42
N LYS A 125 16.41 -4.55 10.22
CA LYS A 125 16.60 -5.78 11.02
C LYS A 125 15.37 -6.69 11.03
N ARG A 126 14.68 -6.76 9.91
CA ARG A 126 13.53 -7.63 9.67
C ARG A 126 13.98 -8.95 9.04
N GLU A 127 14.67 -9.75 9.85
CA GLU A 127 15.25 -11.04 9.44
C GLU A 127 14.20 -12.02 8.90
N ASP A 128 13.00 -11.99 9.48
CA ASP A 128 11.82 -12.74 9.04
C ASP A 128 11.42 -12.41 7.59
N VAL A 129 11.39 -11.12 7.25
CA VAL A 129 11.10 -10.66 5.88
C VAL A 129 12.24 -10.94 4.93
N VAL A 130 13.49 -10.74 5.36
CA VAL A 130 14.66 -11.08 4.54
C VAL A 130 14.61 -12.56 4.14
N GLN A 131 14.30 -13.45 5.09
CA GLN A 131 14.15 -14.87 4.82
C GLN A 131 13.02 -15.14 3.81
N ILE A 132 11.83 -14.54 3.99
CA ILE A 132 10.72 -14.68 3.04
C ILE A 132 11.15 -14.23 1.64
N LEU A 133 11.77 -13.06 1.50
CA LEU A 133 12.17 -12.55 0.18
C LEU A 133 13.17 -13.48 -0.50
N LEU A 134 14.14 -14.03 0.23
CA LEU A 134 15.09 -15.03 -0.30
C LEU A 134 14.40 -16.34 -0.71
N GLU A 135 13.43 -16.81 0.06
CA GLU A 135 12.63 -18.00 -0.27
C GLU A 135 11.85 -17.82 -1.58
N TYR A 136 11.41 -16.59 -1.87
CA TYR A 136 10.74 -16.23 -3.12
C TYR A 136 11.70 -15.79 -4.23
N GLY A 137 13.02 -15.90 -4.01
CA GLY A 137 14.04 -15.70 -5.04
C GLY A 137 14.54 -14.27 -5.22
N ALA A 138 14.35 -13.39 -4.24
CA ALA A 138 14.97 -12.06 -4.25
C ALA A 138 16.50 -12.17 -4.28
N GLY A 139 17.13 -11.32 -5.08
CA GLY A 139 18.58 -11.18 -5.17
C GLY A 139 19.20 -10.51 -3.93
N VAL A 140 20.49 -10.75 -3.70
CA VAL A 140 21.30 -10.13 -2.63
C VAL A 140 22.32 -9.17 -3.21
#